data_AF-A0A0F9L2U4-F1
#
_entry.id   AF-A0A0F9L2U4-F1
#
_cell.length_a   1.000
_cell.length_b   1.000
_cell.length_c   1.000
_cell.angle_alpha   90.00
_cell.angle_beta   90.00
_cell.angle_gamma   90.00
#
_symmetry.space_group_name_H-M   'P 1'
#
loop_
_entity.id
_entity.type
_entity.pdbx_description
1 polymer ?
#
loop_
_entity_poly.entity_id
_entity_poly.type
_entity_poly.pdbx_seq_one_letter_code
_entity_poly.pdbx_strand_id
1 'polypeptide(L)'
;MNYLQSLNEIENSSILSQDEVSTLSELSSNLEQRFNVGQRFRSKYEMEHSVLMDVKYPTPDSKYWQSVREQMVFFENLVILSYEYKKNLANLEILKCEKEEIEIEIKLKQGLIKKPNQPKSALDLTIRKLSAHLSIKEAEIGQAEFTLLCQKKVAQDRLREVLSWEDIMEKLKPSMKHGIDSYEEHQPESSYQRFYQEANMIEFAQGAGPADVRNILGQLGMADKRLKEQGIIPSMED
;
A
#
# COMPACT_ATOMS: atom_id res chain seq x y z
N MET A 1 -5.78 7.16 18.98
CA MET A 1 -5.01 5.91 19.01
C MET A 1 -3.55 6.07 18.59
N ASN A 2 -2.60 5.60 19.42
CA ASN A 2 -1.22 5.24 19.06
C ASN A 2 -1.04 3.71 19.21
N TYR A 3 0.13 3.16 18.84
CA TYR A 3 0.36 1.71 18.87
C TYR A 3 0.19 1.11 20.27
N LEU A 4 0.67 1.80 21.31
CA LEU A 4 0.54 1.37 22.69
C LEU A 4 -0.93 1.32 23.16
N GLN A 5 -1.76 2.26 22.70
CA GLN A 5 -3.20 2.22 22.97
C GLN A 5 -3.86 0.96 22.39
N SER A 6 -3.35 0.39 21.28
CA SER A 6 -3.87 -0.87 20.73
C SER A 6 -3.58 -2.10 21.60
N LEU A 7 -2.48 -2.11 22.37
CA LEU A 7 -2.21 -3.19 23.33
C LEU A 7 -3.19 -3.14 24.50
N ASN A 8 -3.51 -1.93 24.99
CA ASN A 8 -4.52 -1.76 26.04
C ASN A 8 -5.90 -2.26 25.58
N GLU A 9 -6.27 -2.08 24.31
CA GLU A 9 -7.53 -2.63 23.78
C GLU A 9 -7.57 -4.15 23.82
N ILE A 10 -6.45 -4.83 23.54
CA ILE A 10 -6.34 -6.29 23.64
C ILE A 10 -6.54 -6.73 25.10
N GLU A 11 -5.88 -6.06 26.04
CA GLU A 11 -6.05 -6.33 27.47
C GLU A 11 -7.52 -6.14 27.91
N ASN A 12 -8.14 -5.00 27.54
CA ASN A 12 -9.52 -4.68 27.89
C ASN A 12 -10.54 -5.67 27.31
N SER A 13 -10.24 -6.28 26.16
CA SER A 13 -11.15 -7.22 25.50
C SER A 13 -11.30 -8.57 26.22
N SER A 14 -10.37 -8.92 27.12
CA SER A 14 -10.34 -10.21 27.83
C SER A 14 -10.36 -11.44 26.89
N ILE A 15 -9.96 -11.29 25.62
CA ILE A 15 -9.89 -12.41 24.66
C ILE A 15 -8.67 -13.31 24.90
N LEU A 16 -7.69 -12.81 25.65
CA LEU A 16 -6.48 -13.52 26.08
C LEU A 16 -6.45 -13.56 27.62
N SER A 17 -5.76 -14.56 28.17
CA SER A 17 -5.44 -14.63 29.59
C SER A 17 -4.45 -13.54 30.01
N GLN A 18 -4.42 -13.22 31.31
CA GLN A 18 -3.50 -12.20 31.84
C GLN A 18 -2.03 -12.55 31.58
N ASP A 19 -1.67 -13.83 31.65
CA ASP A 19 -0.30 -14.30 31.38
C ASP A 19 0.09 -14.10 29.90
N GLU A 20 -0.84 -14.35 28.97
CA GLU A 20 -0.65 -14.08 27.54
C GLU A 20 -0.52 -12.59 27.24
N VAL A 21 -1.36 -11.74 27.85
CA VAL A 21 -1.28 -10.28 27.72
C VAL A 21 0.03 -9.75 28.31
N SER A 22 0.49 -10.28 29.45
CA SER A 22 1.78 -9.93 30.04
C SER A 22 2.93 -10.25 29.08
N THR A 23 2.94 -11.46 28.52
CA THR A 23 3.95 -11.90 27.54
C THR A 23 3.95 -10.99 26.31
N LEU A 24 2.78 -10.58 25.81
CA LEU A 24 2.68 -9.65 24.69
C LEU A 24 3.17 -8.24 25.05
N SER A 25 2.86 -7.78 26.25
CA SER A 25 3.22 -6.44 26.76
C SER A 25 4.73 -6.29 26.93
N GLU A 26 5.45 -7.36 27.29
CA GLU A 26 6.92 -7.41 27.30
C GLU A 26 7.53 -7.12 25.91
N LEU A 27 6.80 -7.40 24.83
CA LEU A 27 7.23 -7.14 23.46
C LEU A 27 6.83 -5.75 22.94
N SER A 28 6.11 -4.94 23.73
CA SER A 28 5.52 -3.67 23.30
C SER A 28 6.48 -2.75 22.55
N SER A 29 7.65 -2.45 23.12
CA SER A 29 8.68 -1.60 22.49
C SER A 29 9.18 -2.19 21.17
N ASN A 30 9.39 -3.50 21.11
CA ASN A 30 9.85 -4.19 19.89
C ASN A 30 8.77 -4.14 18.81
N LEU A 31 7.52 -4.34 19.20
CA LEU A 31 6.38 -4.33 18.29
C LEU A 31 6.09 -2.93 17.75
N GLU A 32 6.21 -1.89 18.59
CA GLU A 32 6.11 -0.49 18.14
C GLU A 32 7.22 -0.15 17.14
N GLN A 33 8.46 -0.51 17.45
CA GLN A 33 9.58 -0.36 16.51
C GLN A 33 9.27 -1.08 15.20
N ARG A 34 8.84 -2.34 15.25
CA ARG A 34 8.50 -3.15 14.06
C ARG A 34 7.32 -2.58 13.28
N PHE A 35 6.32 -1.99 13.94
CA PHE A 35 5.24 -1.29 13.26
C PHE A 35 5.76 -0.09 12.48
N ASN A 36 6.72 0.65 13.05
CA ASN A 36 7.29 1.85 12.44
C ASN A 36 8.27 1.52 11.30
N VAL A 37 9.13 0.52 11.46
CA VAL A 37 10.16 0.16 10.45
C VAL A 37 9.74 -0.96 9.50
N GLY A 38 8.66 -1.67 9.82
CA GLY A 38 8.16 -2.80 9.07
C GLY A 38 7.91 -2.44 7.62
N GLN A 39 8.49 -3.22 6.72
CA GLN A 39 8.35 -3.04 5.29
C GLN A 39 6.96 -3.48 4.83
N ARG A 40 6.16 -2.55 4.30
CA ARG A 40 4.86 -2.87 3.66
C ARG A 40 4.94 -2.97 2.14
N PHE A 41 5.82 -2.17 1.55
CA PHE A 41 6.01 -2.08 0.10
C PHE A 41 7.48 -2.26 -0.25
N ARG A 42 7.79 -2.39 -1.55
CA ARG A 42 9.14 -2.69 -2.01
C ARG A 42 10.15 -1.68 -1.45
N SER A 43 11.32 -2.20 -1.13
CA SER A 43 12.49 -1.42 -0.80
C SER A 43 13.09 -0.83 -2.07
N LYS A 44 13.91 0.21 -1.91
CA LYS A 44 14.65 0.77 -3.04
C LYS A 44 15.54 -0.26 -3.74
N TYR A 45 16.14 -1.17 -2.97
CA TYR A 45 16.94 -2.26 -3.52
C TYR A 45 16.12 -3.15 -4.46
N GLU A 46 14.91 -3.55 -4.04
CA GLU A 46 13.99 -4.33 -4.89
C GLU A 46 13.46 -3.53 -6.09
N MET A 47 13.28 -2.22 -5.95
CA MET A 47 12.94 -1.35 -7.08
C MET A 47 14.04 -1.40 -8.15
N GLU A 48 15.29 -1.20 -7.75
CA GLU A 48 16.44 -1.23 -8.66
C GLU A 48 16.69 -2.62 -9.25
N HIS A 49 16.61 -3.69 -8.45
CA HIS A 49 17.09 -5.02 -8.84
C HIS A 49 16.00 -6.02 -9.20
N SER A 50 14.76 -5.81 -8.78
CA SER A 50 13.64 -6.72 -9.09
C SER A 50 12.66 -6.12 -10.08
N VAL A 51 12.54 -4.79 -10.15
CA VAL A 51 11.68 -4.12 -11.15
C VAL A 51 12.50 -3.69 -12.36
N LEU A 52 13.60 -2.95 -12.16
CA LEU A 52 14.35 -2.36 -13.28
C LEU A 52 15.34 -3.30 -13.97
N MET A 53 15.69 -4.44 -13.35
CA MET A 53 16.53 -5.47 -14.00
C MET A 53 15.72 -6.53 -14.74
N ASP A 54 14.43 -6.28 -15.00
CA ASP A 54 13.62 -7.09 -15.90
C ASP A 54 14.09 -6.89 -17.36
N VAL A 55 14.14 -7.98 -18.13
CA VAL A 55 14.48 -7.98 -19.58
C VAL A 55 13.65 -6.97 -20.39
N LYS A 56 12.46 -6.62 -19.90
CA LYS A 56 11.59 -5.62 -20.51
C LYS A 56 12.15 -4.20 -20.51
N TYR A 57 13.11 -3.90 -19.62
CA TYR A 57 13.69 -2.56 -19.46
C TYR A 57 15.21 -2.60 -19.66
N PRO A 58 15.69 -2.97 -20.87
CA PRO A 58 17.11 -3.21 -21.10
C PRO A 58 17.94 -1.91 -21.11
N THR A 59 17.33 -0.77 -21.47
CA THR A 59 18.01 0.52 -21.59
C THR A 59 17.79 1.43 -20.38
N PRO A 60 18.71 2.38 -20.10
CA PRO A 60 18.47 3.44 -19.11
C PRO A 60 17.16 4.19 -19.32
N ASP A 61 16.83 4.50 -20.58
CA ASP A 61 15.60 5.20 -20.96
C ASP A 61 14.33 4.39 -20.61
N SER A 62 14.32 3.09 -20.90
CA SER A 62 13.18 2.22 -20.56
C SER A 62 13.01 2.04 -19.05
N LYS A 63 14.12 2.00 -18.30
CA LYS A 63 14.11 2.00 -16.83
C LYS A 63 13.58 3.33 -16.27
N TYR A 64 13.94 4.45 -16.89
CA TYR A 64 13.44 5.77 -16.51
C TYR A 64 11.92 5.82 -16.68
N TRP A 65 11.41 5.47 -17.86
CA TRP A 65 9.97 5.50 -18.11
C TRP A 65 9.17 4.48 -17.30
N GLN A 66 9.76 3.32 -16.98
CA GLN A 66 9.18 2.40 -16.01
C GLN A 66 9.12 3.02 -14.61
N SER A 67 10.17 3.74 -14.20
CA SER A 67 10.21 4.46 -12.92
C SER A 67 9.15 5.57 -12.87
N VAL A 68 8.96 6.32 -13.95
CA VAL A 68 7.89 7.33 -14.09
C VAL A 68 6.52 6.69 -13.87
N ARG A 69 6.26 5.56 -14.54
CA ARG A 69 4.98 4.85 -14.41
C ARG A 69 4.73 4.39 -12.96
N GLU A 70 5.71 3.75 -12.35
CA GLU A 70 5.61 3.26 -10.97
C GLU A 70 5.40 4.44 -10.00
N GLN A 71 6.18 5.52 -10.13
CA GLN A 71 6.05 6.71 -9.30
C GLN A 71 4.63 7.30 -9.38
N MET A 72 4.09 7.45 -10.59
CA MET A 72 2.75 7.99 -10.80
C MET A 72 1.66 7.12 -10.18
N VAL A 73 1.76 5.80 -10.30
CA VAL A 73 0.83 4.86 -9.64
C VAL A 73 0.87 5.07 -8.11
N PHE A 74 2.05 5.25 -7.51
CA PHE A 74 2.14 5.47 -6.06
C PHE A 74 1.66 6.85 -5.63
N PHE A 75 1.85 7.87 -6.46
CA PHE A 75 1.27 9.19 -6.25
C PHE A 75 -0.26 9.16 -6.33
N GLU A 76 -0.85 8.53 -7.34
CA GLU A 76 -2.30 8.36 -7.46
C GLU A 76 -2.88 7.61 -6.25
N ASN A 77 -2.20 6.56 -5.80
CA ASN A 77 -2.58 5.84 -4.58
C ASN A 77 -2.57 6.74 -3.33
N LEU A 78 -1.60 7.67 -3.20
CA LEU A 78 -1.59 8.65 -2.11
C LEU A 78 -2.78 9.61 -2.19
N VAL A 79 -3.12 10.08 -3.39
CA VAL A 79 -4.27 10.96 -3.60
C VAL A 79 -5.56 10.26 -3.18
N ILE A 80 -5.78 9.03 -3.65
CA ILE A 80 -6.96 8.22 -3.28
C ILE A 80 -6.99 8.00 -1.76
N LEU A 81 -5.88 7.57 -1.16
CA LEU A 81 -5.76 7.36 0.28
C LEU A 81 -6.09 8.63 1.08
N SER A 82 -5.74 9.82 0.57
CA SER A 82 -6.04 11.08 1.23
C SER A 82 -7.55 11.36 1.34
N TYR A 83 -8.33 11.00 0.31
CA TYR A 83 -9.78 11.14 0.33
C TYR A 83 -10.42 10.12 1.27
N GLU A 84 -9.98 8.87 1.21
CA GLU A 84 -10.48 7.82 2.11
C GLU A 84 -10.16 8.12 3.58
N TYR A 85 -8.96 8.64 3.86
CA TYR A 85 -8.59 9.07 5.20
C TYR A 85 -9.50 10.21 5.72
N LYS A 86 -9.85 11.19 4.87
CA LYS A 86 -10.79 12.26 5.22
C LYS A 86 -12.20 11.72 5.50
N LYS A 87 -12.70 10.79 4.67
CA LYS A 87 -13.99 10.13 4.92
C LYS A 87 -13.99 9.39 6.26
N ASN A 88 -12.93 8.64 6.54
CA ASN A 88 -12.79 7.91 7.79
C ASN A 88 -12.71 8.82 9.02
N LEU A 89 -12.08 9.98 8.91
CA LEU A 89 -12.11 11.00 9.97
C LEU A 89 -13.52 11.52 10.23
N ALA A 90 -14.29 11.81 9.19
CA ALA A 90 -15.68 12.27 9.34
C ALA A 90 -16.56 11.16 9.93
N ASN A 91 -16.40 9.92 9.48
CA ASN A 91 -17.12 8.76 10.03
C ASN A 91 -16.77 8.54 11.51
N LEU A 92 -15.51 8.70 11.90
CA LEU A 92 -15.09 8.64 13.30
C LEU A 92 -15.80 9.70 14.15
N GLU A 93 -15.95 10.92 13.62
CA GLU A 93 -16.67 11.99 14.33
C GLU A 93 -18.15 11.65 14.50
N ILE A 94 -18.80 11.12 13.46
CA ILE A 94 -20.19 10.64 13.53
C ILE A 94 -20.34 9.59 14.62
N LEU A 95 -19.45 8.60 14.68
CA LEU A 95 -19.47 7.55 15.71
C LEU A 95 -19.34 8.12 17.12
N LYS A 96 -18.51 9.17 17.30
CA LYS A 96 -18.37 9.86 18.59
C LYS A 96 -19.65 10.60 18.99
N CYS A 97 -20.30 11.29 18.06
CA CYS A 97 -21.61 11.91 18.33
C CYS A 97 -22.67 10.86 18.71
N GLU A 98 -22.76 9.76 17.96
CA GLU A 98 -23.70 8.67 18.27
C GLU A 98 -23.44 8.05 19.65
N LYS A 99 -22.17 7.92 20.04
CA LYS A 99 -21.77 7.49 21.39
C LYS A 99 -22.32 8.47 22.44
N GLU A 100 -22.09 9.77 22.28
CA GLU A 100 -22.55 10.81 23.20
C GLU A 100 -24.08 10.84 23.33
N GLU A 101 -24.81 10.67 22.23
CA GLU A 101 -26.27 10.57 22.22
C GLU A 101 -26.76 9.41 23.10
N ILE A 102 -26.15 8.23 22.96
CA ILE A 102 -26.50 7.05 23.78
C ILE A 102 -26.18 7.31 25.26
N GLU A 103 -25.03 7.93 25.58
CA GLU A 103 -24.67 8.28 26.97
C GLU A 103 -25.69 9.24 27.61
N ILE A 104 -26.14 10.25 26.86
CA ILE A 104 -27.17 11.19 27.30
C ILE A 104 -28.48 10.43 27.55
N GLU A 105 -28.89 9.54 26.64
CA GLU A 105 -30.12 8.76 26.79
C GLU A 105 -30.07 7.86 28.03
N ILE A 106 -28.94 7.20 28.30
CA ILE A 106 -28.73 6.40 29.51
C ILE A 106 -28.90 7.26 30.76
N LYS A 107 -28.24 8.42 30.84
CA LYS A 107 -28.32 9.34 31.99
C LYS A 107 -29.76 9.80 32.24
N LEU A 108 -30.49 10.16 31.18
CA LEU A 108 -31.90 10.56 31.28
C LEU A 108 -32.77 9.43 31.85
N LYS A 109 -32.63 8.21 31.34
CA LYS A 109 -33.41 7.06 31.82
C LYS A 109 -33.05 6.64 33.24
N GLN A 110 -31.78 6.73 33.63
CA GLN A 110 -31.34 6.47 35.01
C GLN A 110 -32.01 7.44 36.00
N GLY A 111 -32.17 8.71 35.63
CA GLY A 111 -32.88 9.71 36.45
C GLY A 111 -34.37 9.43 36.66
N LEU A 112 -34.98 8.53 35.88
CA LEU A 112 -36.40 8.14 36.01
C LEU A 112 -36.61 6.98 36.99
N ILE A 113 -35.55 6.37 37.53
CA ILE A 113 -35.65 5.26 38.48
C ILE A 113 -36.12 5.80 39.85
N LYS A 114 -37.42 5.63 40.13
CA LYS A 114 -38.05 6.18 41.35
C LYS A 114 -37.87 5.32 42.60
N LYS A 115 -37.52 4.03 42.49
CA LYS A 115 -37.27 3.10 43.62
C LYS A 115 -36.27 1.99 43.25
N PRO A 116 -35.09 1.88 43.89
CA PRO A 116 -34.02 0.94 43.51
C PRO A 116 -34.25 -0.55 43.87
N ASN A 117 -35.33 -0.89 44.58
CA ASN A 117 -35.56 -2.25 45.13
C ASN A 117 -36.76 -3.00 44.48
N GLN A 118 -37.00 -2.82 43.18
CA GLN A 118 -38.01 -3.62 42.45
C GLN A 118 -37.34 -4.68 41.54
N PRO A 119 -37.99 -5.84 41.28
CA PRO A 119 -37.49 -6.83 40.33
C PRO A 119 -37.31 -6.20 38.94
N LYS A 120 -36.27 -6.63 38.19
CA LYS A 120 -35.83 -6.08 36.88
C LYS A 120 -36.99 -5.48 36.09
N SER A 121 -37.11 -4.17 36.14
CA SER A 121 -38.15 -3.44 35.44
C SER A 121 -37.84 -3.42 33.94
N ALA A 122 -38.86 -3.15 33.12
CA ALA A 122 -38.65 -2.93 31.69
C ALA A 122 -37.61 -1.81 31.43
N LEU A 123 -37.53 -0.82 32.32
CA LEU A 123 -36.57 0.29 32.25
C LEU A 123 -35.13 -0.19 32.47
N ASP A 124 -34.90 -1.10 33.42
CA ASP A 124 -33.56 -1.68 33.68
C ASP A 124 -33.05 -2.46 32.46
N LEU A 125 -33.94 -3.21 31.80
CA LEU A 125 -33.60 -3.92 30.56
C LEU A 125 -33.28 -2.93 29.43
N THR A 126 -34.01 -1.82 29.33
CA THR A 126 -33.73 -0.78 28.33
C THR A 126 -32.38 -0.11 28.58
N ILE A 127 -32.07 0.26 29.82
CA ILE A 127 -30.76 0.84 30.16
C ILE A 127 -29.64 -0.14 29.83
N ARG A 128 -29.79 -1.43 30.19
CA ARG A 128 -28.80 -2.45 29.88
C ARG A 128 -28.59 -2.63 28.36
N LYS A 129 -29.65 -2.57 27.55
CA LYS A 129 -29.55 -2.59 26.08
C LYS A 129 -28.79 -1.37 25.55
N LEU A 130 -29.09 -0.18 26.07
CA LEU A 130 -28.38 1.04 25.69
C LEU A 130 -26.89 0.97 26.07
N SER A 131 -26.56 0.47 27.27
CA SER A 131 -25.17 0.25 27.67
C SER A 131 -24.46 -0.74 26.74
N ALA A 132 -25.14 -1.77 26.25
CA ALA A 132 -24.56 -2.68 25.27
C ALA A 132 -24.32 -1.99 23.90
N HIS A 133 -25.25 -1.16 23.43
CA HIS A 133 -25.04 -0.35 22.22
C HIS A 133 -23.90 0.66 22.40
N LEU A 134 -23.74 1.24 23.59
CA LEU A 134 -22.61 2.11 23.91
C LEU A 134 -21.28 1.37 23.74
N SER A 135 -21.17 0.16 24.30
CA SER A 135 -19.96 -0.67 24.15
C SER A 135 -19.68 -1.05 22.69
N ILE A 136 -20.73 -1.28 21.88
CA ILE A 136 -20.57 -1.48 20.43
C ILE A 136 -19.97 -0.23 19.79
N LYS A 137 -20.49 0.97 20.10
CA LYS A 137 -19.96 2.23 19.56
C LYS A 137 -18.52 2.49 19.96
N GLU A 138 -18.15 2.17 21.21
CA GLU A 138 -16.76 2.27 21.66
C GLU A 138 -15.82 1.36 20.87
N ALA A 139 -16.24 0.12 20.59
CA ALA A 139 -15.48 -0.79 19.75
C ALA A 139 -15.36 -0.30 18.30
N GLU A 140 -16.44 0.22 17.72
CA GLU A 140 -16.43 0.82 16.36
C GLU A 140 -15.47 2.01 16.28
N ILE A 141 -15.47 2.89 17.29
CA ILE A 141 -14.54 4.01 17.42
C ILE A 141 -13.09 3.50 17.46
N GLY A 142 -12.79 2.54 18.34
CA GLY A 142 -11.44 1.96 18.45
C GLY A 142 -10.94 1.37 17.13
N GLN A 143 -11.80 0.63 16.42
CA GLN A 143 -11.49 0.10 15.09
C GLN A 143 -11.23 1.20 14.06
N ALA A 144 -12.04 2.26 14.05
CA ALA A 144 -11.87 3.40 13.16
C ALA A 144 -10.55 4.15 13.44
N GLU A 145 -10.20 4.36 14.71
CA GLU A 145 -8.94 5.00 15.09
C GLU A 145 -7.72 4.16 14.70
N PHE A 146 -7.76 2.84 14.88
CA PHE A 146 -6.70 1.93 14.45
C PHE A 146 -6.55 1.90 12.92
N THR A 147 -7.67 1.95 12.20
CA THR A 147 -7.69 2.06 10.74
C THR A 147 -6.98 3.32 10.27
N LEU A 148 -7.30 4.48 10.89
CA LEU A 148 -6.64 5.75 10.59
C LEU A 148 -5.13 5.69 10.88
N LEU A 149 -4.72 5.04 11.97
CA LEU A 149 -3.30 4.81 12.30
C LEU A 149 -2.59 4.01 11.19
N CYS A 150 -3.21 2.93 10.71
CA CYS A 150 -2.68 2.12 9.62
C CYS A 150 -2.61 2.89 8.29
N GLN A 151 -3.62 3.70 7.98
CA GLN A 151 -3.63 4.55 6.78
C GLN A 151 -2.47 5.56 6.80
N LYS A 152 -2.15 6.16 7.96
CA LYS A 152 -0.97 7.04 8.09
C LYS A 152 0.34 6.31 7.77
N LYS A 153 0.51 5.08 8.30
CA LYS A 153 1.69 4.27 8.01
C LYS A 153 1.79 3.93 6.51
N VAL A 154 0.68 3.58 5.87
CA VAL A 154 0.63 3.35 4.41
C VAL A 154 1.04 4.62 3.65
N ALA A 155 0.55 5.80 4.07
CA ALA A 155 0.90 7.06 3.43
C ALA A 155 2.40 7.37 3.52
N GLN A 156 3.01 7.13 4.69
CA GLN A 156 4.46 7.30 4.88
C GLN A 156 5.27 6.37 3.96
N ASP A 157 4.87 5.10 3.86
CA ASP A 157 5.57 4.14 3.01
C ASP A 157 5.40 4.45 1.52
N ARG A 158 4.21 4.92 1.09
CA ARG A 158 3.98 5.38 -0.29
C ARG A 158 4.79 6.62 -0.63
N LEU A 159 4.88 7.58 0.29
CA LEU A 159 5.74 8.76 0.12
C LEU A 159 7.20 8.33 -0.09
N ARG A 160 7.69 7.38 0.71
CA ARG A 160 9.04 6.82 0.54
C ARG A 160 9.22 6.22 -0.86
N GLU A 161 8.26 5.46 -1.37
CA GLU A 161 8.34 4.90 -2.73
C GLU A 161 8.40 5.99 -3.81
N VAL A 162 7.53 7.01 -3.73
CA VAL A 162 7.54 8.15 -4.67
C VAL A 162 8.92 8.84 -4.69
N LEU A 163 9.48 9.10 -3.51
CA LEU A 163 10.81 9.71 -3.38
C LEU A 163 11.94 8.79 -3.83
N SER A 164 11.80 7.48 -3.62
CA SER A 164 12.80 6.50 -4.05
C SER A 164 12.83 6.37 -5.57
N TRP A 165 11.67 6.39 -6.24
CA TRP A 165 11.61 6.42 -7.70
C TRP A 165 12.18 7.72 -8.27
N GLU A 166 11.94 8.86 -7.61
CA GLU A 166 12.53 10.14 -8.02
C GLU A 166 14.07 10.06 -8.02
N ASP A 167 14.67 9.58 -6.93
CA ASP A 167 16.13 9.43 -6.84
C ASP A 167 16.69 8.45 -7.88
N ILE A 168 15.98 7.37 -8.18
CA ILE A 168 16.36 6.43 -9.24
C ILE A 168 16.32 7.11 -10.61
N MET A 169 15.26 7.86 -10.91
CA MET A 169 15.11 8.58 -12.17
C MET A 169 16.23 9.61 -12.38
N GLU A 170 16.57 10.40 -11.36
CA GLU A 170 17.69 11.35 -11.42
C GLU A 170 19.03 10.66 -11.72
N LYS A 171 19.25 9.45 -11.20
CA LYS A 171 20.46 8.67 -11.47
C LYS A 171 20.51 8.09 -12.87
N LEU A 172 19.36 7.84 -13.50
CA LEU A 172 19.28 7.31 -14.86
C LEU A 172 19.53 8.40 -15.90
N LYS A 173 19.07 9.65 -15.65
CA LYS A 173 19.15 10.78 -16.60
C LYS A 173 20.52 10.96 -17.28
N PRO A 174 21.67 10.91 -16.58
CA PRO A 174 22.98 11.08 -17.23
C PRO A 174 23.35 9.99 -18.25
N SER A 175 22.72 8.82 -18.15
CA SER A 175 22.97 7.66 -19.02
C SER A 175 21.89 7.45 -20.09
N MET A 176 20.86 8.30 -20.11
CA MET A 176 19.79 8.23 -21.11
C MET A 176 20.25 8.79 -22.45
N LYS A 177 19.72 8.22 -23.52
CA LYS A 177 19.95 8.72 -24.89
C LYS A 177 18.90 9.74 -25.32
N HIS A 178 17.66 9.57 -24.85
CA HIS A 178 16.50 10.36 -25.26
C HIS A 178 16.06 11.33 -24.16
N GLY A 179 15.23 12.30 -24.54
CA GLY A 179 14.68 13.27 -23.61
C GLY A 179 13.61 12.70 -22.68
N ILE A 180 13.16 13.52 -21.72
CA ILE A 180 12.09 13.17 -20.78
C ILE A 180 10.71 13.68 -21.23
N ASP A 181 10.65 14.33 -22.39
CA ASP A 181 9.44 14.99 -22.90
C ASP A 181 8.55 14.03 -23.70
N SER A 182 9.07 12.86 -24.11
CA SER A 182 8.35 11.90 -24.94
C SER A 182 8.65 10.45 -24.57
N TYR A 183 7.61 9.71 -24.20
CA TYR A 183 7.69 8.26 -23.92
C TYR A 183 8.04 7.42 -25.16
N GLU A 184 7.73 7.91 -26.36
CA GLU A 184 7.84 7.12 -27.58
C GLU A 184 9.28 7.04 -28.12
N GLU A 185 10.11 8.03 -27.81
CA GLU A 185 11.43 8.20 -28.46
C GLU A 185 12.37 7.02 -28.19
N HIS A 186 12.33 6.46 -26.98
CA HIS A 186 13.20 5.35 -26.59
C HIS A 186 12.71 3.96 -27.04
N GLN A 187 11.45 3.85 -27.48
CA GLN A 187 10.81 2.57 -27.73
C GLN A 187 11.50 1.74 -28.82
N PRO A 188 11.95 2.32 -29.96
CA PRO A 188 12.63 1.55 -31.00
C PRO A 188 13.89 0.84 -30.50
N GLU A 189 14.82 1.55 -29.85
CA GLU A 189 16.06 0.91 -29.35
C GLU A 189 15.77 -0.05 -28.21
N SER A 190 14.93 0.34 -27.25
CA SER A 190 14.58 -0.51 -26.11
C SER A 190 13.89 -1.81 -26.55
N SER A 191 12.99 -1.74 -27.53
CA SER A 191 12.28 -2.91 -28.03
C SER A 191 13.23 -3.85 -28.77
N TYR A 192 14.14 -3.30 -29.58
CA TYR A 192 15.16 -4.10 -30.25
C TYR A 192 16.03 -4.86 -29.24
N GLN A 193 16.60 -4.17 -28.24
CA GLN A 193 17.45 -4.81 -27.23
C GLN A 193 16.69 -5.87 -26.44
N ARG A 194 15.45 -5.59 -26.06
CA ARG A 194 14.59 -6.54 -25.36
C ARG A 194 14.38 -7.82 -26.18
N PHE A 195 13.90 -7.68 -27.42
CA PHE A 195 13.63 -8.84 -28.27
C PHE A 195 14.90 -9.60 -28.64
N TYR A 196 16.03 -8.92 -28.72
CA TYR A 196 17.33 -9.56 -28.91
C TYR A 196 17.71 -10.43 -27.70
N GLN A 197 17.58 -9.89 -26.47
CA GLN A 197 17.81 -10.66 -25.25
C GLN A 197 16.84 -11.84 -25.11
N GLU A 198 15.55 -11.62 -25.39
CA GLU A 198 14.52 -12.68 -25.40
C GLU A 198 14.84 -13.78 -26.44
N ALA A 199 15.30 -13.40 -27.64
CA ALA A 199 15.71 -14.34 -28.68
C ALA A 199 16.92 -15.19 -28.26
N ASN A 200 17.91 -14.58 -27.60
CA ASN A 200 19.05 -15.33 -27.08
C ASN A 200 18.64 -16.27 -25.95
N MET A 201 17.72 -15.86 -25.07
CA MET A 201 17.26 -16.71 -23.97
C MET A 201 16.42 -17.90 -24.46
N ILE A 202 15.58 -17.71 -25.48
CA ILE A 202 14.70 -18.78 -25.97
C ILE A 202 15.48 -19.93 -26.62
N GLU A 203 16.69 -19.67 -27.14
CA GLU A 203 17.60 -20.72 -27.65
C GLU A 203 18.01 -21.72 -26.55
N PHE A 204 18.03 -21.29 -25.28
CA PHE A 204 18.40 -22.13 -24.14
C PHE A 204 17.20 -22.64 -23.32
N ALA A 205 15.98 -22.21 -23.67
CA ALA A 205 14.76 -22.55 -22.93
C ALA A 205 14.26 -23.96 -23.29
N GLN A 206 14.49 -24.94 -22.41
CA GLN A 206 13.92 -26.28 -22.56
C GLN A 206 12.39 -26.22 -22.49
N GLY A 207 11.73 -26.44 -23.63
CA GLY A 207 10.27 -26.46 -23.74
C GLY A 207 9.64 -25.27 -24.47
N ALA A 208 10.43 -24.34 -25.03
CA ALA A 208 9.92 -23.31 -25.90
C ALA A 208 9.24 -23.91 -27.15
N GLY A 209 7.98 -23.58 -27.39
CA GLY A 209 7.25 -24.05 -28.56
C GLY A 209 7.76 -23.38 -29.84
N PRO A 210 7.68 -24.04 -31.02
CA PRO A 210 8.03 -23.41 -32.29
C PRO A 210 7.28 -22.10 -32.59
N ALA A 211 6.10 -21.90 -31.98
CA ALA A 211 5.33 -20.67 -32.11
C ALA A 211 5.96 -19.48 -31.36
N ASP A 212 6.43 -19.71 -30.13
CA ASP A 212 7.05 -18.66 -29.31
C ASP A 212 8.36 -18.17 -29.95
N VAL A 213 9.17 -19.12 -30.44
CA VAL A 213 10.40 -18.81 -31.19
C VAL A 213 10.10 -17.96 -32.42
N ARG A 214 9.11 -18.32 -33.24
CA ARG A 214 8.73 -17.54 -34.42
C ARG A 214 8.23 -16.15 -34.06
N ASN A 215 7.48 -16.01 -32.97
CA ASN A 215 6.96 -14.72 -32.53
C ASN A 215 8.09 -13.76 -32.12
N ILE A 216 9.03 -14.23 -31.30
CA ILE A 216 10.16 -13.41 -30.83
C ILE A 216 11.07 -13.02 -32.02
N LEU A 217 11.40 -13.97 -32.90
CA LEU A 217 12.21 -13.66 -34.09
C LEU A 217 11.50 -12.68 -35.03
N GLY A 218 10.18 -12.78 -35.19
CA GLY A 218 9.38 -11.83 -35.95
C GLY A 218 9.37 -10.43 -35.33
N GLN A 219 9.24 -10.35 -34.00
CA GLN A 219 9.31 -9.09 -33.25
C GLN A 219 10.69 -8.42 -33.38
N LEU A 220 11.77 -9.19 -33.20
CA LEU A 220 13.13 -8.73 -33.38
C LEU A 220 13.37 -8.21 -34.81
N GLY A 221 12.93 -8.95 -35.82
CA GLY A 221 13.07 -8.54 -37.23
C GLY A 221 12.32 -7.24 -37.56
N MET A 222 11.14 -7.03 -36.97
CA MET A 222 10.40 -5.77 -37.14
C MET A 222 11.10 -4.60 -36.42
N ALA A 223 11.59 -4.81 -35.19
CA ALA A 223 12.32 -3.79 -34.44
C ALA A 223 13.62 -3.37 -35.16
N ASP A 224 14.38 -4.33 -35.68
CA ASP A 224 15.58 -4.09 -36.49
C ASP A 224 15.28 -3.25 -37.73
N LYS A 225 14.23 -3.63 -38.48
CA LYS A 225 13.79 -2.87 -39.65
C LYS A 225 13.44 -1.42 -39.27
N ARG A 226 12.75 -1.23 -38.15
CA ARG A 226 12.31 0.10 -37.70
C ARG A 226 13.48 1.01 -37.34
N LEU A 227 14.50 0.48 -36.67
CA LEU A 227 15.72 1.23 -36.37
C LEU A 227 16.44 1.65 -37.66
N LYS A 228 16.56 0.73 -38.63
CA LYS A 228 17.18 1.03 -39.93
C LYS A 228 16.41 2.10 -40.72
N GLU A 229 15.08 2.09 -40.68
CA GLU A 229 14.23 3.15 -41.28
C GLU A 229 14.48 4.53 -40.66
N GLN A 230 14.87 4.58 -39.38
CA GLN A 230 15.23 5.81 -38.66
C GLN A 230 16.71 6.20 -38.86
N GLY A 231 17.47 5.45 -39.67
CA GLY A 231 18.90 5.68 -39.85
C GLY A 231 19.75 5.27 -38.64
N ILE A 232 19.16 4.54 -37.68
CA ILE A 232 19.85 4.06 -36.49
C ILE A 232 20.39 2.67 -36.81
N ILE A 233 21.71 2.53 -36.75
CA ILE A 233 22.37 1.23 -36.84
C ILE A 233 22.27 0.60 -35.45
N PRO A 234 21.65 -0.57 -35.30
CA PRO A 234 21.62 -1.25 -34.01
C PRO A 234 23.06 -1.57 -33.60
N SER A 235 23.55 -0.94 -32.52
CA SER A 235 24.78 -1.35 -31.87
C SER A 235 24.44 -2.23 -30.67
N MET A 236 25.21 -3.31 -30.51
CA MET A 236 25.38 -3.94 -29.22
C MET A 236 26.37 -3.06 -28.48
N GLU A 237 25.92 -2.02 -27.78
CA GLU A 237 26.80 -1.45 -26.75
C GLU A 237 26.78 -2.40 -25.55
N ASP A 238 27.99 -2.63 -25.01
CA ASP A 238 28.42 -3.71 -24.12
C ASP A 238 27.66 -3.84 -22.78
#